data_AF-A0A2N6AKE2-F1
#
_entry.id   AF-A0A2N6AKE2-F1
#
_cell.length_a   1.000
_cell.length_b   1.000
_cell.length_c   1.000
_cell.angle_alpha   90.00
_cell.angle_beta   90.00
_cell.angle_gamma   90.00
#
_symmetry.space_group_name_H-M   'P 1'
#
loop_
_entity.id
_entity.type
_entity.pdbx_description
1 polymer ?
#
loop_
_entity_poly.entity_id
_entity_poly.type
_entity_poly.pdbx_seq_one_letter_code
_entity_poly.pdbx_strand_id
1 'polypeptide(L)'
;MHFLIPLLLLALVTTAYAEEPDGAKNDGSLAKVSKNDQWDFISVNNCLMWLSNNGRMAHNPLSDGSGFEWPQGSAKYAIFTDGLVWGGLVDGEVRTGGATYNAGMQAGYIKGDGQASDPNDPANRIYKIRKVDAVGLTELELAYQNQMRIDYEEWPTELGAPWNDNNNNGIYEPDFEEFLSVGYDECLSDTPFLPGDETLWFISNDLDPRRVRDLYGSTPIGLEMHTLVWAYSQTGPLANMVFTKYMVINKGVNDLTQAYFSKWSDPDLGDAFDDYVGIDTSLSLGYVYNGLAKDEVYGVPPAAGYDFFQGPIVESAGDSAVYNFGYRAGYTNLPVSTFAFYINGSSVYRDPALKNSVGSTHMYNYMLGLLWNGRQYVDPTTGDEVTVCLAGDPITGEGWVDGIVNSPGDRRFLLTAGPFTLAVGDTQEVVVSSFVAQGSDRLSSLKVLKFYDKFAQLAFDNNFDLPKAPPAPKVNASLLDKRIILNWGNPAQVGKVENHFDRGFKFQGYNVYQFPTNSSTLEDGIRLATYDVSDGIAVIFDEIIDTQTGIVLEMPAQFGNDAGVQRMYDVTSDVLTDRPLVNNQPYYFAVTAYAYNEDPEASPRQLESTPTILTLRPQT
;
A
#
# COMPACT_ATOMS: atom_id res chain seq x y z
N MET A 1 -6.05 31.15 -57.86
CA MET A 1 -6.15 29.69 -57.89
C MET A 1 -4.76 29.11 -57.69
N HIS A 2 -4.31 28.98 -56.44
CA HIS A 2 -3.13 28.22 -56.00
C HIS A 2 -3.53 27.63 -54.65
N PHE A 3 -3.47 26.31 -54.55
CA PHE A 3 -3.97 25.49 -53.45
C PHE A 3 -3.06 25.60 -52.21
N LEU A 4 -3.67 25.82 -51.05
CA LEU A 4 -3.06 25.52 -49.75
C LEU A 4 -3.30 24.04 -49.44
N ILE A 5 -2.21 23.30 -49.20
CA ILE A 5 -2.23 21.95 -48.62
C ILE A 5 -1.94 22.13 -47.12
N PRO A 6 -2.83 21.70 -46.20
CA PRO A 6 -2.51 21.68 -44.79
C PRO A 6 -1.70 20.42 -44.48
N LEU A 7 -0.53 20.62 -43.86
CA LEU A 7 0.33 19.56 -43.34
C LEU A 7 -0.34 18.97 -42.09
N LEU A 8 -0.80 17.71 -42.17
CA LEU A 8 -1.24 16.93 -41.02
C LEU A 8 -0.01 16.62 -40.16
N LEU A 9 0.07 17.16 -38.93
CA LEU A 9 1.00 16.67 -37.91
C LEU A 9 0.46 15.34 -37.38
N LEU A 10 1.11 14.24 -37.77
CA LEU A 10 0.91 12.93 -37.16
C LEU A 10 1.70 12.91 -35.85
N ALA A 11 1.02 12.95 -34.71
CA ALA A 11 1.64 12.69 -33.41
C ALA A 11 1.93 11.18 -33.32
N LEU A 12 3.21 10.81 -33.48
CA LEU A 12 3.73 9.50 -33.12
C LEU A 12 3.81 9.46 -31.59
N VAL A 13 2.87 8.76 -30.96
CA VAL A 13 3.00 8.31 -29.57
C VAL A 13 4.00 7.16 -29.60
N THR A 14 5.22 7.40 -29.13
CA THR A 14 6.19 6.35 -28.85
C THR A 14 5.86 5.76 -27.49
N THR A 15 5.41 4.50 -27.46
CA THR A 15 5.34 3.70 -26.24
C THR A 15 6.77 3.48 -25.75
N ALA A 16 7.12 4.01 -24.57
CA ALA A 16 8.30 3.57 -23.85
C ALA A 16 8.06 2.11 -23.43
N TYR A 17 8.94 1.21 -23.84
CA TYR A 17 9.01 -0.15 -23.32
C TYR A 17 10.09 -0.15 -22.23
N ALA A 18 9.79 -0.72 -21.07
CA ALA A 18 10.81 -1.06 -20.08
C ALA A 18 11.79 -2.07 -20.70
N GLU A 19 13.09 -1.87 -20.47
CA GLU A 19 14.14 -2.72 -21.03
C GLU A 19 14.48 -3.84 -20.04
N GLU A 20 14.16 -5.08 -20.42
CA GLU A 20 14.53 -6.27 -19.63
C GLU A 20 16.05 -6.38 -19.46
N PRO A 21 16.55 -6.90 -18.32
CA PRO A 21 17.97 -7.03 -18.07
C PRO A 21 18.68 -7.93 -19.09
N ASP A 22 19.92 -7.55 -19.38
CA ASP A 22 20.78 -8.17 -20.39
C ASP A 22 21.04 -9.66 -20.05
N GLY A 23 20.24 -10.55 -20.66
CA GLY A 23 20.13 -11.96 -20.31
C GLY A 23 18.80 -12.60 -20.69
N ALA A 24 17.75 -11.80 -20.81
CA ALA A 24 16.50 -12.17 -21.47
C ALA A 24 16.68 -12.14 -23.00
N LYS A 25 17.51 -13.05 -23.53
CA LYS A 25 17.51 -13.28 -24.98
C LYS A 25 16.12 -13.78 -25.36
N ASN A 26 15.45 -13.01 -26.23
CA ASN A 26 14.32 -13.39 -27.10
C ASN A 26 14.24 -14.91 -27.36
N ASP A 27 13.64 -15.63 -26.42
CA ASP A 27 12.89 -16.84 -26.72
C ASP A 27 11.48 -16.33 -26.99
N GLY A 28 11.07 -16.37 -28.25
CA GLY A 28 9.69 -16.12 -28.66
C GLY A 28 8.71 -17.17 -28.14
N SER A 29 8.90 -17.68 -26.93
CA SER A 29 7.84 -18.27 -26.15
C SER A 29 7.07 -17.12 -25.51
N LEU A 30 5.88 -16.87 -26.02
CA LEU A 30 4.81 -16.32 -25.18
C LEU A 30 4.81 -17.18 -23.92
N ALA A 31 5.31 -16.66 -22.80
CA ALA A 31 5.06 -17.29 -21.52
C ALA A 31 3.53 -17.32 -21.42
N LYS A 32 2.95 -18.51 -21.62
CA LYS A 32 1.53 -18.70 -21.35
C LYS A 32 1.37 -18.26 -19.90
N VAL A 33 0.63 -17.18 -19.67
CA VAL A 33 0.04 -16.89 -18.35
C VAL A 33 -0.47 -18.24 -17.88
N SER A 34 0.15 -18.74 -16.81
CA SER A 34 -0.26 -20.02 -16.28
C SER A 34 -1.73 -19.86 -15.94
N LYS A 35 -2.59 -20.79 -16.36
CA LYS A 35 -4.05 -20.63 -16.30
C LYS A 35 -4.60 -20.33 -14.88
N ASN A 36 -3.76 -20.47 -13.86
CA ASN A 36 -4.03 -20.31 -12.44
C ASN A 36 -3.47 -19.02 -11.81
N ASP A 37 -2.74 -18.17 -12.54
CA ASP A 37 -2.31 -16.87 -12.00
C ASP A 37 -3.50 -15.91 -12.06
N GLN A 38 -4.19 -15.75 -10.93
CA GLN A 38 -5.21 -14.74 -10.77
C GLN A 38 -4.55 -13.43 -10.36
N TRP A 39 -5.03 -12.34 -10.94
CA TRP A 39 -4.64 -10.99 -10.56
C TRP A 39 -5.85 -10.22 -10.08
N ASP A 40 -5.66 -9.42 -9.04
CA ASP A 40 -6.60 -8.41 -8.54
C ASP A 40 -5.76 -7.22 -8.03
N PHE A 41 -6.41 -6.18 -7.55
CA PHE A 41 -5.75 -5.02 -6.98
C PHE A 41 -6.48 -4.55 -5.73
N ILE A 42 -5.75 -3.90 -4.83
CA ILE A 42 -6.35 -3.08 -3.77
C ILE A 42 -6.47 -1.64 -4.26
N SER A 43 -7.59 -0.98 -3.99
CA SER A 43 -7.85 0.39 -4.48
C SER A 43 -8.96 1.10 -3.70
N VAL A 44 -8.84 1.13 -2.38
CA VAL A 44 -9.81 1.79 -1.48
C VAL A 44 -9.37 3.21 -1.08
N ASN A 45 -8.12 3.57 -1.35
CA ASN A 45 -7.51 4.85 -1.04
C ASN A 45 -6.81 5.45 -2.28
N ASN A 46 -5.91 6.42 -2.13
CA ASN A 46 -5.25 7.07 -3.28
C ASN A 46 -4.27 6.15 -4.02
N CYS A 47 -4.10 4.90 -3.57
CA CYS A 47 -3.23 3.91 -4.16
C CYS A 47 -4.06 2.87 -4.92
N LEU A 48 -3.55 2.42 -6.07
CA LEU A 48 -3.93 1.14 -6.64
C LEU A 48 -2.69 0.25 -6.70
N MET A 49 -2.73 -0.92 -6.07
CA MET A 49 -1.63 -1.89 -6.14
C MET A 49 -2.12 -3.25 -6.61
N TRP A 50 -1.60 -3.70 -7.75
CA TRP A 50 -1.86 -5.04 -8.29
C TRP A 50 -1.15 -6.12 -7.48
N LEU A 51 -1.79 -7.28 -7.36
CA LEU A 51 -1.22 -8.47 -6.75
C LEU A 51 -1.76 -9.75 -7.40
N SER A 52 -0.99 -10.82 -7.28
CA SER A 52 -1.38 -12.14 -7.77
C SER A 52 -1.32 -13.19 -6.68
N ASN A 53 -2.18 -14.22 -6.81
CA ASN A 53 -2.18 -15.41 -5.94
C ASN A 53 -0.91 -16.28 -6.05
N ASN A 54 0.09 -15.82 -6.80
CA ASN A 54 1.43 -16.40 -6.87
C ASN A 54 2.48 -15.57 -6.10
N GLY A 55 2.05 -14.64 -5.25
CA GLY A 55 2.93 -13.85 -4.38
C GLY A 55 3.60 -12.65 -5.05
N ARG A 56 3.46 -12.47 -6.37
CA ARG A 56 3.94 -11.27 -7.06
C ARG A 56 3.00 -10.09 -6.78
N MET A 57 3.59 -8.94 -6.50
CA MET A 57 2.88 -7.71 -6.16
C MET A 57 3.45 -6.54 -6.96
N ALA A 58 2.71 -5.43 -6.93
CA ALA A 58 2.99 -4.18 -7.63
C ALA A 58 3.25 -4.33 -9.14
N HIS A 59 2.76 -5.38 -9.82
CA HIS A 59 2.93 -5.61 -11.27
C HIS A 59 1.58 -5.57 -11.98
N ASN A 60 1.45 -4.76 -13.02
CA ASN A 60 0.21 -4.64 -13.78
C ASN A 60 0.14 -5.73 -14.87
N PRO A 61 -0.77 -6.71 -14.75
CA PRO A 61 -0.85 -7.83 -15.70
C PRO A 61 -1.41 -7.42 -17.08
N LEU A 62 -2.01 -6.23 -17.19
CA LEU A 62 -2.63 -5.76 -18.42
C LEU A 62 -1.62 -5.09 -19.35
N SER A 63 -0.71 -4.30 -18.77
CA SER A 63 0.38 -3.64 -19.50
C SER A 63 1.68 -4.44 -19.48
N ASP A 64 1.76 -5.46 -18.62
CA ASP A 64 3.02 -6.12 -18.24
C ASP A 64 4.06 -5.10 -17.73
N GLY A 65 3.56 -4.07 -17.03
CA GLY A 65 4.30 -2.90 -16.59
C GLY A 65 4.15 -2.65 -15.09
N SER A 66 4.51 -1.45 -14.65
CA SER A 66 4.43 -1.06 -13.25
C SER A 66 3.01 -1.13 -12.72
N GLY A 67 2.85 -1.57 -11.47
CA GLY A 67 1.55 -1.95 -10.90
C GLY A 67 1.25 -1.37 -9.53
N PHE A 68 2.11 -0.53 -8.96
CA PHE A 68 1.73 0.37 -7.86
C PHE A 68 1.47 1.78 -8.40
N GLU A 69 0.21 2.10 -8.65
CA GLU A 69 -0.27 3.38 -9.16
C GLU A 69 -0.50 4.38 -8.03
N TRP A 70 0.04 5.59 -8.19
CA TRP A 70 -0.27 6.73 -7.33
C TRP A 70 -0.11 8.05 -8.11
N PRO A 71 -1.04 9.01 -7.99
CA PRO A 71 -2.38 8.83 -7.43
C PRO A 71 -3.21 7.86 -8.28
N GLN A 72 -4.11 7.11 -7.66
CA GLN A 72 -5.02 6.20 -8.35
C GLN A 72 -5.78 6.93 -9.47
N GLY A 73 -5.84 6.33 -10.65
CA GLY A 73 -6.48 6.88 -11.85
C GLY A 73 -5.61 7.84 -12.66
N SER A 74 -4.38 8.11 -12.24
CA SER A 74 -3.44 8.97 -12.96
C SER A 74 -2.68 8.25 -14.08
N ALA A 75 -2.66 6.91 -14.07
CA ALA A 75 -1.79 6.05 -14.86
C ALA A 75 -0.29 6.35 -14.67
N LYS A 76 0.09 6.88 -13.50
CA LYS A 76 1.48 7.04 -13.04
C LYS A 76 1.77 6.02 -11.95
N TYR A 77 2.96 5.44 -11.99
CA TYR A 77 3.32 4.33 -11.12
C TYR A 77 4.60 4.63 -10.35
N ALA A 78 4.68 4.15 -9.11
CA ALA A 78 5.81 4.38 -8.22
C ALA A 78 6.70 3.15 -8.05
N ILE A 79 6.15 1.93 -8.24
CA ILE A 79 6.87 0.66 -8.12
C ILE A 79 6.50 -0.22 -9.31
N PHE A 80 7.52 -0.85 -9.92
CA PHE A 80 7.33 -1.74 -11.06
C PHE A 80 6.88 -3.14 -10.67
N THR A 81 7.55 -3.75 -9.68
CA THR A 81 7.12 -5.00 -9.08
C THR A 81 7.83 -5.21 -7.73
N ASP A 82 7.17 -5.92 -6.82
CA ASP A 82 7.73 -6.28 -5.53
C ASP A 82 7.22 -7.66 -5.07
N GLY A 83 7.76 -8.13 -3.95
CA GLY A 83 7.36 -9.41 -3.36
C GLY A 83 8.19 -9.81 -2.15
N LEU A 84 7.73 -10.84 -1.43
CA LEU A 84 8.54 -11.49 -0.40
C LEU A 84 9.45 -12.54 -1.07
N VAL A 85 10.73 -12.53 -0.70
CA VAL A 85 11.73 -13.51 -1.14
C VAL A 85 12.37 -14.13 0.09
N TRP A 86 12.68 -15.42 0.04
CA TRP A 86 13.42 -16.11 1.09
C TRP A 86 14.67 -16.79 0.56
N GLY A 87 15.61 -16.99 1.48
CA GLY A 87 16.82 -17.75 1.24
C GLY A 87 17.29 -18.42 2.51
N GLY A 88 17.92 -19.58 2.38
CA GLY A 88 18.52 -20.31 3.49
C GLY A 88 19.18 -21.60 3.02
N LEU A 89 19.54 -22.45 3.97
CA LEU A 89 20.20 -23.72 3.72
C LEU A 89 19.29 -24.90 4.02
N VAL A 90 19.16 -25.79 3.03
CA VAL A 90 18.54 -27.12 3.16
C VAL A 90 19.64 -28.15 2.92
N ASP A 91 19.95 -28.96 3.93
CA ASP A 91 21.06 -29.93 3.89
C ASP A 91 22.42 -29.31 3.47
N GLY A 92 22.63 -28.03 3.81
CA GLY A 92 23.83 -27.27 3.46
C GLY A 92 23.83 -26.67 2.05
N GLU A 93 22.80 -26.91 1.24
CA GLU A 93 22.61 -26.28 -0.07
C GLU A 93 21.77 -25.00 0.04
N VAL A 94 22.19 -23.94 -0.64
CA VAL A 94 21.41 -22.70 -0.74
C VAL A 94 20.12 -22.96 -1.51
N ARG A 95 18.99 -22.61 -0.91
CA ARG A 95 17.66 -22.60 -1.53
C ARG A 95 17.06 -21.21 -1.41
N THR A 96 16.54 -20.70 -2.51
CA THR A 96 15.81 -19.43 -2.56
C THR A 96 14.45 -19.62 -3.23
N GLY A 97 13.46 -18.84 -2.80
CA GLY A 97 12.10 -18.84 -3.36
C GLY A 97 11.38 -17.52 -3.10
N GLY A 98 10.07 -17.49 -3.32
CA GLY A 98 9.25 -16.29 -3.22
C GLY A 98 8.88 -15.71 -4.59
N ALA A 99 8.74 -14.39 -4.68
CA ALA A 99 8.36 -13.72 -5.92
C ALA A 99 9.19 -12.44 -6.17
N THR A 100 9.66 -12.28 -7.40
CA THR A 100 10.26 -11.06 -7.96
C THR A 100 9.64 -10.78 -9.33
N TYR A 101 10.43 -10.55 -10.38
CA TYR A 101 9.97 -10.53 -11.78
C TYR A 101 9.20 -11.80 -12.17
N ASN A 102 9.73 -12.94 -11.74
CA ASN A 102 9.08 -14.24 -11.87
C ASN A 102 8.47 -14.60 -10.51
N ALA A 103 7.31 -15.25 -10.53
CA ALA A 103 6.78 -15.88 -9.33
C ALA A 103 7.38 -17.28 -9.20
N GLY A 104 8.16 -17.51 -8.14
CA GLY A 104 8.61 -18.86 -7.75
C GLY A 104 7.47 -19.69 -7.14
N MET A 105 6.37 -19.05 -6.76
CA MET A 105 5.21 -19.66 -6.13
C MET A 105 4.09 -19.94 -7.12
N GLN A 106 3.19 -20.87 -6.79
CA GLN A 106 1.91 -21.11 -7.45
C GLN A 106 0.75 -20.90 -6.48
N ALA A 107 -0.46 -20.72 -7.02
CA ALA A 107 -1.68 -20.61 -6.23
C ALA A 107 -1.99 -21.86 -5.38
N GLY A 108 -2.53 -21.64 -4.19
CA GLY A 108 -3.10 -22.67 -3.32
C GLY A 108 -2.18 -23.19 -2.22
N TYR A 109 -2.74 -24.04 -1.37
CA TYR A 109 -2.11 -24.59 -0.18
C TYR A 109 -1.40 -25.93 -0.44
N ILE A 110 -0.58 -26.36 0.50
CA ILE A 110 0.02 -27.69 0.60
C ILE A 110 -0.88 -28.55 1.48
N LYS A 111 -1.40 -29.65 0.93
CA LYS A 111 -2.27 -30.59 1.64
C LYS A 111 -1.51 -31.37 2.71
N GLY A 112 -2.24 -32.02 3.62
CA GLY A 112 -1.65 -32.85 4.67
C GLY A 112 -0.83 -34.06 4.18
N ASP A 113 -0.93 -34.44 2.90
CA ASP A 113 -0.09 -35.45 2.25
C ASP A 113 1.22 -34.88 1.65
N GLY A 114 1.48 -33.58 1.81
CA GLY A 114 2.65 -32.88 1.30
C GLY A 114 2.56 -32.50 -0.19
N GLN A 115 1.45 -32.77 -0.87
CA GLN A 115 1.23 -32.37 -2.26
C GLN A 115 0.53 -31.01 -2.32
N ALA A 116 0.85 -30.21 -3.34
CA ALA A 116 0.09 -28.99 -3.64
C ALA A 116 -1.38 -29.30 -3.93
N SER A 117 -2.28 -28.40 -3.55
CA SER A 117 -3.65 -28.35 -4.06
C SER A 117 -3.66 -28.10 -5.57
N ASP A 118 -4.79 -28.37 -6.24
CA ASP A 118 -4.91 -28.02 -7.66
C ASP A 118 -4.92 -26.49 -7.79
N PRO A 119 -3.93 -25.88 -8.44
CA PRO A 119 -3.88 -24.43 -8.54
C PRO A 119 -5.04 -23.84 -9.38
N ASN A 120 -5.77 -24.67 -10.15
CA ASN A 120 -6.97 -24.25 -10.89
C ASN A 120 -8.27 -24.41 -10.09
N ASP A 121 -8.20 -24.91 -8.85
CA ASP A 121 -9.35 -24.97 -7.97
C ASP A 121 -9.86 -23.53 -7.71
N PRO A 122 -11.15 -23.23 -7.94
CA PRO A 122 -11.72 -21.90 -7.64
C PRO A 122 -11.56 -21.45 -6.19
N ALA A 123 -11.29 -22.35 -5.24
CA ALA A 123 -10.97 -22.00 -3.86
C ALA A 123 -9.57 -21.37 -3.71
N ASN A 124 -8.63 -21.62 -4.64
CA ASN A 124 -7.27 -21.07 -4.63
C ASN A 124 -7.21 -19.68 -5.30
N ARG A 125 -8.25 -18.88 -5.09
CA ARG A 125 -8.42 -17.52 -5.61
C ARG A 125 -7.90 -16.46 -4.64
N ILE A 126 -7.88 -15.21 -5.10
CA ILE A 126 -7.78 -14.05 -4.23
C ILE A 126 -9.17 -13.75 -3.68
N TYR A 127 -9.32 -13.76 -2.37
CA TYR A 127 -10.54 -13.34 -1.67
C TYR A 127 -10.45 -11.86 -1.39
N LYS A 128 -11.47 -11.08 -1.70
CA LYS A 128 -11.44 -9.62 -1.59
C LYS A 128 -12.72 -9.05 -1.00
N ILE A 129 -12.60 -8.35 0.12
CA ILE A 129 -13.71 -7.74 0.86
C ILE A 129 -13.46 -6.25 1.06
N ARG A 130 -14.51 -5.45 0.84
CA ARG A 130 -14.56 -4.03 1.19
C ARG A 130 -15.64 -3.77 2.23
N LYS A 131 -15.30 -2.99 3.27
CA LYS A 131 -16.26 -2.49 4.26
C LYS A 131 -17.17 -1.46 3.60
N VAL A 132 -18.42 -1.83 3.36
CA VAL A 132 -19.45 -0.96 2.77
C VAL A 132 -20.81 -1.26 3.38
N ASP A 133 -21.72 -0.28 3.33
CA ASP A 133 -23.14 -0.53 3.57
C ASP A 133 -23.85 -0.94 2.28
N ALA A 134 -25.16 -1.19 2.37
CA ALA A 134 -25.97 -1.54 1.21
C ALA A 134 -25.94 -0.49 0.08
N VAL A 135 -25.74 0.80 0.38
CA VAL A 135 -25.64 1.86 -0.63
C VAL A 135 -24.27 1.81 -1.30
N GLY A 136 -23.19 1.76 -0.51
CA GLY A 136 -21.82 1.66 -1.00
C GLY A 136 -21.62 0.42 -1.88
N LEU A 137 -22.26 -0.71 -1.55
CA LEU A 137 -22.24 -1.89 -2.41
C LEU A 137 -22.79 -1.60 -3.81
N THR A 138 -23.89 -0.85 -3.92
CA THR A 138 -24.51 -0.55 -5.22
C THR A 138 -23.68 0.38 -6.10
N GLU A 139 -22.71 1.07 -5.52
CA GLU A 139 -21.77 1.95 -6.24
C GLU A 139 -20.58 1.18 -6.84
N LEU A 140 -20.33 -0.05 -6.38
CA LEU A 140 -19.30 -0.94 -6.92
C LEU A 140 -19.75 -1.59 -8.24
N GLU A 141 -18.81 -2.07 -9.04
CA GLU A 141 -19.14 -2.85 -10.24
C GLU A 141 -19.88 -4.14 -9.88
N LEU A 142 -20.91 -4.50 -10.67
CA LEU A 142 -21.76 -5.66 -10.40
C LEU A 142 -20.95 -6.98 -10.27
N ALA A 143 -19.87 -7.13 -11.02
CA ALA A 143 -18.99 -8.29 -10.92
C ALA A 143 -18.33 -8.36 -9.53
N TYR A 144 -17.84 -7.22 -9.01
CA TYR A 144 -17.24 -7.15 -7.69
C TYR A 144 -18.29 -7.34 -6.58
N GLN A 145 -19.50 -6.78 -6.73
CA GLN A 145 -20.60 -7.01 -5.77
C GLN A 145 -20.88 -8.51 -5.58
N ASN A 146 -20.96 -9.25 -6.69
CA ASN A 146 -21.21 -10.69 -6.65
C ASN A 146 -20.02 -11.46 -6.06
N GLN A 147 -18.80 -11.11 -6.46
CA GLN A 147 -17.59 -11.78 -5.97
C GLN A 147 -17.40 -11.54 -4.47
N MET A 148 -17.60 -10.32 -3.99
CA MET A 148 -17.45 -9.98 -2.57
C MET A 148 -18.41 -10.76 -1.68
N ARG A 149 -19.66 -10.98 -2.14
CA ARG A 149 -20.61 -11.84 -1.43
C ARG A 149 -20.12 -13.28 -1.36
N ILE A 150 -19.60 -13.82 -2.46
CA ILE A 150 -19.06 -15.19 -2.51
C ILE A 150 -17.84 -15.29 -1.59
N ASP A 151 -16.92 -14.32 -1.63
CA ASP A 151 -15.72 -14.33 -0.81
C ASP A 151 -16.01 -14.16 0.68
N TYR A 152 -17.06 -13.42 1.05
CA TYR A 152 -17.47 -13.26 2.44
C TYR A 152 -18.03 -14.57 3.00
N GLU A 153 -18.93 -15.21 2.25
CA GLU A 153 -19.59 -16.45 2.67
C GLU A 153 -18.65 -17.67 2.61
N GLU A 154 -17.71 -17.69 1.66
CA GLU A 154 -16.74 -18.78 1.46
C GLU A 154 -15.34 -18.44 2.01
N TRP A 155 -15.23 -17.48 2.94
CA TRP A 155 -13.94 -17.10 3.52
C TRP A 155 -13.26 -18.34 4.14
N PRO A 156 -12.03 -18.71 3.70
CA PRO A 156 -11.50 -20.06 3.91
C PRO A 156 -10.79 -20.21 5.26
N THR A 157 -11.59 -20.09 6.33
CA THR A 157 -11.13 -20.15 7.72
C THR A 157 -10.45 -21.48 8.06
N GLU A 158 -10.88 -22.58 7.45
CA GLU A 158 -10.29 -23.91 7.58
C GLU A 158 -8.89 -24.02 6.98
N LEU A 159 -8.54 -23.10 6.08
CA LEU A 159 -7.20 -22.97 5.50
C LEU A 159 -6.36 -21.91 6.22
N GLY A 160 -6.85 -21.30 7.29
CA GLY A 160 -6.12 -20.34 8.12
C GLY A 160 -6.37 -18.87 7.80
N ALA A 161 -7.37 -18.54 6.97
CA ALA A 161 -7.77 -17.15 6.79
C ALA A 161 -8.29 -16.57 8.13
N PRO A 162 -7.83 -15.38 8.55
CA PRO A 162 -8.20 -14.82 9.84
C PRO A 162 -9.67 -14.37 9.83
N TRP A 163 -10.38 -14.56 10.96
CA TRP A 163 -11.81 -14.26 11.11
C TRP A 163 -12.17 -13.97 12.57
N ASN A 164 -13.32 -13.35 12.79
CA ASN A 164 -13.89 -13.08 14.10
C ASN A 164 -15.02 -14.07 14.40
N ASP A 165 -14.81 -14.90 15.42
CA ASP A 165 -15.81 -15.81 15.98
C ASP A 165 -16.68 -15.06 17.00
N ASN A 166 -17.69 -14.35 16.49
CA ASN A 166 -18.51 -13.43 17.29
C ASN A 166 -19.43 -14.19 18.26
N ASN A 167 -19.78 -15.43 17.92
CA ASN A 167 -20.63 -16.27 18.77
C ASN A 167 -19.82 -17.26 19.66
N ASN A 168 -18.50 -17.35 19.48
CA ASN A 168 -17.55 -18.20 20.20
C ASN A 168 -17.81 -19.72 20.06
N ASN A 169 -18.26 -20.19 18.90
CA ASN A 169 -18.56 -21.61 18.66
C ASN A 169 -17.47 -22.35 17.84
N GLY A 170 -16.48 -21.63 17.30
CA GLY A 170 -15.38 -22.16 16.51
C GLY A 170 -15.74 -22.61 15.09
N ILE A 171 -16.91 -22.22 14.58
CA ILE A 171 -17.41 -22.53 13.24
C ILE A 171 -17.72 -21.20 12.55
N TYR A 172 -17.20 -20.99 11.34
CA TYR A 172 -17.48 -19.78 10.59
C TYR A 172 -18.90 -19.78 10.03
N GLU A 173 -19.79 -18.98 10.61
CA GLU A 173 -21.20 -18.81 10.23
C GLU A 173 -21.52 -17.33 9.89
N PRO A 174 -21.04 -16.83 8.73
CA PRO A 174 -21.25 -15.45 8.33
C PRO A 174 -22.69 -15.14 7.88
N ASP A 175 -23.07 -13.85 7.94
CA ASP A 175 -24.25 -13.31 7.26
C ASP A 175 -23.89 -12.01 6.53
N PHE A 176 -23.75 -12.08 5.20
CA PHE A 176 -23.40 -10.90 4.40
C PHE A 176 -24.51 -9.83 4.39
N GLU A 177 -25.79 -10.18 4.56
CA GLU A 177 -26.87 -9.19 4.61
C GLU A 177 -26.88 -8.44 5.94
N GLU A 178 -26.55 -9.12 7.05
CA GLU A 178 -26.30 -8.45 8.33
C GLU A 178 -25.14 -7.45 8.19
N PHE A 179 -24.00 -7.88 7.63
CA PHE A 179 -22.83 -7.04 7.38
C PHE A 179 -23.17 -5.73 6.65
N LEU A 180 -23.99 -5.80 5.60
CA LEU A 180 -24.44 -4.61 4.85
C LEU A 180 -25.42 -3.72 5.63
N SER A 181 -26.18 -4.30 6.56
CA SER A 181 -27.25 -3.63 7.29
C SER A 181 -26.75 -2.91 8.55
N VAL A 182 -25.88 -3.56 9.33
CA VAL A 182 -25.39 -3.03 10.61
C VAL A 182 -23.95 -2.52 10.52
N GLY A 183 -23.18 -3.00 9.55
CA GLY A 183 -21.77 -2.68 9.39
C GLY A 183 -20.85 -3.62 10.18
N TYR A 184 -19.61 -3.74 9.71
CA TYR A 184 -18.62 -4.70 10.20
C TYR A 184 -18.46 -4.77 11.73
N ASP A 185 -18.36 -3.61 12.41
CA ASP A 185 -18.09 -3.58 13.85
C ASP A 185 -19.32 -3.95 14.70
N GLU A 186 -20.53 -3.96 14.11
CA GLU A 186 -21.79 -4.23 14.81
C GLU A 186 -22.37 -5.62 14.50
N CYS A 187 -21.73 -6.41 13.64
CA CYS A 187 -22.17 -7.76 13.30
C CYS A 187 -22.23 -8.69 14.52
N LEU A 188 -23.30 -9.47 14.62
CA LEU A 188 -23.42 -10.56 15.59
C LEU A 188 -23.04 -11.93 14.97
N SER A 189 -23.27 -12.11 13.67
CA SER A 189 -22.70 -13.22 12.90
C SER A 189 -21.18 -13.08 12.76
N ASP A 190 -20.53 -14.18 12.40
CA ASP A 190 -19.10 -14.20 12.22
C ASP A 190 -18.67 -13.37 11.00
N THR A 191 -17.45 -12.85 11.03
CA THR A 191 -16.94 -11.98 9.96
C THR A 191 -15.51 -12.37 9.58
N PRO A 192 -15.09 -12.19 8.31
CA PRO A 192 -13.67 -12.18 7.99
C PRO A 192 -12.94 -11.15 8.86
N PHE A 193 -11.68 -11.36 9.21
CA PHE A 193 -10.92 -10.34 9.92
C PHE A 193 -10.46 -9.29 8.91
N LEU A 194 -10.98 -8.07 9.04
CA LEU A 194 -10.72 -6.96 8.13
C LEU A 194 -10.00 -5.84 8.89
N PRO A 195 -8.65 -5.74 8.85
CA PRO A 195 -7.94 -4.67 9.54
C PRO A 195 -8.24 -3.30 8.92
N GLY A 196 -8.27 -3.25 7.58
CA GLY A 196 -8.57 -2.04 6.80
C GLY A 196 -10.02 -1.96 6.29
N ASP A 197 -10.27 -1.02 5.39
CA ASP A 197 -11.55 -0.85 4.71
C ASP A 197 -11.65 -1.67 3.43
N GLU A 198 -10.52 -2.11 2.88
CA GLU A 198 -10.44 -3.18 1.89
C GLU A 198 -9.37 -4.17 2.30
N THR A 199 -9.65 -5.45 2.16
CA THR A 199 -8.76 -6.54 2.55
C THR A 199 -8.78 -7.63 1.49
N LEU A 200 -7.59 -8.11 1.13
CA LEU A 200 -7.40 -9.25 0.24
C LEU A 200 -6.64 -10.34 0.97
N TRP A 201 -6.99 -11.59 0.70
CA TRP A 201 -6.30 -12.75 1.26
C TRP A 201 -6.15 -13.87 0.22
N PHE A 202 -5.01 -14.55 0.24
CA PHE A 202 -4.77 -15.74 -0.59
C PHE A 202 -3.63 -16.60 -0.04
N ILE A 203 -3.55 -17.85 -0.52
CA ILE A 203 -2.45 -18.78 -0.25
C ILE A 203 -1.67 -19.05 -1.54
N SER A 204 -0.35 -19.16 -1.40
CA SER A 204 0.56 -19.65 -2.44
C SER A 204 1.54 -20.68 -1.88
N ASN A 205 2.15 -21.51 -2.73
CA ASN A 205 3.19 -22.47 -2.33
C ASN A 205 4.32 -22.60 -3.36
N ASP A 206 5.49 -23.09 -2.94
CA ASP A 206 6.69 -23.23 -3.79
C ASP A 206 6.84 -24.62 -4.45
N LEU A 207 5.81 -25.46 -4.45
CA LEU A 207 5.93 -26.86 -4.90
C LEU A 207 5.95 -27.05 -6.42
N ASP A 208 5.79 -26.00 -7.25
CA ASP A 208 6.01 -26.11 -8.70
C ASP A 208 7.52 -26.00 -9.01
N PRO A 209 8.20 -27.12 -9.35
CA PRO A 209 9.63 -27.11 -9.61
C PRO A 209 10.02 -26.30 -10.85
N ARG A 210 9.07 -26.01 -11.76
CA ARG A 210 9.35 -25.14 -12.91
C ARG A 210 9.45 -23.69 -12.48
N ARG A 211 8.53 -23.23 -11.65
CA ARG A 211 8.50 -21.84 -11.16
C ARG A 211 9.72 -21.53 -10.30
N VAL A 212 10.04 -22.39 -9.33
CA VAL A 212 11.21 -22.20 -8.46
C VAL A 212 12.53 -22.23 -9.24
N ARG A 213 12.63 -23.10 -10.26
CA ARG A 213 13.77 -23.11 -11.18
C ARG A 213 13.84 -21.82 -12.00
N ASP A 214 12.72 -21.37 -12.53
CA ASP A 214 12.70 -20.21 -13.44
C ASP A 214 12.90 -18.87 -12.72
N LEU A 215 12.65 -18.83 -11.40
CA LEU A 215 13.05 -17.74 -10.53
C LEU A 215 14.58 -17.67 -10.40
N TYR A 216 15.20 -18.51 -9.55
CA TYR A 216 16.65 -18.43 -9.26
C TYR A 216 17.37 -19.79 -9.35
N GLY A 217 16.81 -20.73 -10.11
CA GLY A 217 17.40 -22.06 -10.34
C GLY A 217 17.45 -22.95 -9.10
N SER A 218 16.60 -22.66 -8.11
CA SER A 218 16.46 -23.44 -6.88
C SER A 218 15.59 -24.69 -7.12
N THR A 219 15.38 -25.47 -6.06
CA THR A 219 14.36 -26.52 -6.01
C THR A 219 13.40 -26.27 -4.84
N PRO A 220 12.14 -26.75 -4.93
CA PRO A 220 11.14 -26.53 -3.89
C PRO A 220 11.64 -26.93 -2.50
N ILE A 221 11.28 -26.12 -1.51
CA ILE A 221 11.51 -26.39 -0.08
C ILE A 221 10.24 -27.03 0.54
N GLY A 222 9.06 -26.66 0.05
CA GLY A 222 7.77 -27.00 0.64
C GLY A 222 7.22 -25.88 1.53
N LEU A 223 7.45 -24.62 1.14
CA LEU A 223 6.91 -23.47 1.85
C LEU A 223 5.54 -23.09 1.31
N GLU A 224 4.62 -22.85 2.24
CA GLU A 224 3.31 -22.26 2.00
C GLU A 224 3.31 -20.83 2.55
N MET A 225 2.76 -19.88 1.80
CA MET A 225 2.67 -18.47 2.21
C MET A 225 1.23 -18.02 2.13
N HIS A 226 0.70 -17.54 3.26
CA HIS A 226 -0.57 -16.83 3.33
C HIS A 226 -0.27 -15.34 3.27
N THR A 227 -0.96 -14.62 2.39
CA THR A 227 -0.78 -13.18 2.21
C THR A 227 -2.08 -12.48 2.57
N LEU A 228 -2.02 -11.53 3.50
CA LEU A 228 -3.11 -10.63 3.85
C LEU A 228 -2.70 -9.20 3.47
N VAL A 229 -3.46 -8.55 2.61
CA VAL A 229 -3.21 -7.17 2.14
C VAL A 229 -4.38 -6.30 2.56
N TRP A 230 -4.15 -5.11 3.11
CA TRP A 230 -5.23 -4.19 3.46
C TRP A 230 -4.83 -2.72 3.33
N ALA A 231 -5.82 -1.86 3.25
CA ALA A 231 -5.66 -0.41 3.20
C ALA A 231 -6.88 0.28 3.82
N TYR A 232 -6.72 1.56 4.20
CA TYR A 232 -7.76 2.35 4.86
C TYR A 232 -8.30 3.43 3.94
N SER A 233 -9.61 3.58 3.87
CA SER A 233 -10.30 4.66 3.15
C SER A 233 -10.40 5.91 4.03
N GLN A 234 -9.24 6.41 4.47
CA GLN A 234 -9.14 7.58 5.34
C GLN A 234 -8.36 8.70 4.65
N THR A 235 -8.55 9.93 5.12
CA THR A 235 -7.78 11.09 4.69
C THR A 235 -6.41 11.13 5.37
N GLY A 236 -5.51 12.00 4.90
CA GLY A 236 -4.16 12.13 5.45
C GLY A 236 -3.21 11.00 5.02
N PRO A 237 -2.13 10.75 5.78
CA PRO A 237 -1.06 9.83 5.37
C PRO A 237 -1.51 8.41 5.01
N LEU A 238 -2.48 7.85 5.75
CA LEU A 238 -3.02 6.51 5.50
C LEU A 238 -3.73 6.38 4.14
N ALA A 239 -4.12 7.50 3.53
CA ALA A 239 -4.67 7.53 2.18
C ALA A 239 -3.68 7.06 1.12
N ASN A 240 -2.38 7.05 1.42
CA ASN A 240 -1.30 6.71 0.49
C ASN A 240 -0.55 5.42 0.88
N MET A 241 -1.16 4.55 1.70
CA MET A 241 -0.51 3.36 2.25
C MET A 241 -1.28 2.07 1.92
N VAL A 242 -0.54 1.01 1.63
CA VAL A 242 -1.04 -0.36 1.63
C VAL A 242 -0.20 -1.19 2.59
N PHE A 243 -0.85 -2.00 3.42
CA PHE A 243 -0.20 -2.88 4.38
C PHE A 243 -0.26 -4.32 3.89
N THR A 244 0.78 -5.10 4.18
CA THR A 244 0.83 -6.52 3.84
C THR A 244 1.44 -7.32 4.99
N LYS A 245 0.74 -8.39 5.37
CA LYS A 245 1.23 -9.42 6.27
C LYS A 245 1.46 -10.70 5.45
N TYR A 246 2.67 -11.22 5.52
CA TYR A 246 3.03 -12.54 5.02
C TYR A 246 3.19 -13.50 6.19
N MET A 247 2.51 -14.65 6.12
CA MET A 247 2.72 -15.77 7.03
C MET A 247 3.30 -16.93 6.24
N VAL A 248 4.54 -17.32 6.55
CA VAL A 248 5.28 -18.36 5.84
C VAL A 248 5.39 -19.60 6.74
N ILE A 249 4.91 -20.73 6.22
CA ILE A 249 4.84 -22.01 6.93
C ILE A 249 5.74 -23.01 6.20
N ASN A 250 6.64 -23.67 6.93
CA ASN A 250 7.39 -24.78 6.37
C ASN A 250 6.60 -26.08 6.49
N LYS A 251 5.96 -26.50 5.39
CA LYS A 251 5.22 -27.76 5.28
C LYS A 251 6.01 -28.81 4.50
N GLY A 252 7.30 -28.55 4.28
CA GLY A 252 8.25 -29.44 3.64
C GLY A 252 8.73 -30.55 4.59
N VAL A 253 9.84 -31.17 4.21
CA VAL A 253 10.44 -32.28 4.96
C VAL A 253 11.79 -31.94 5.59
N ASN A 254 12.34 -30.76 5.27
CA ASN A 254 13.63 -30.29 5.75
C ASN A 254 13.50 -28.92 6.40
N ASP A 255 14.29 -28.68 7.43
CA ASP A 255 14.43 -27.35 8.02
C ASP A 255 15.11 -26.40 7.03
N LEU A 256 14.67 -25.15 7.00
CA LEU A 256 15.41 -24.07 6.35
C LEU A 256 16.24 -23.36 7.41
N THR A 257 17.53 -23.70 7.48
CA THR A 257 18.47 -23.12 8.44
C THR A 257 19.15 -21.89 7.86
N GLN A 258 19.61 -20.96 8.71
CA GLN A 258 20.12 -19.65 8.25
C GLN A 258 19.14 -18.98 7.29
N ALA A 259 17.86 -19.03 7.64
CA ALA A 259 16.79 -18.46 6.86
C ALA A 259 16.80 -16.94 6.97
N TYR A 260 16.48 -16.28 5.86
CA TYR A 260 16.27 -14.86 5.75
C TYR A 260 14.99 -14.62 4.97
N PHE A 261 14.20 -13.64 5.40
CA PHE A 261 13.08 -13.11 4.64
C PHE A 261 13.40 -11.68 4.21
N SER A 262 13.09 -11.38 2.95
CA SER A 262 13.38 -10.09 2.34
C SER A 262 12.15 -9.54 1.66
N LYS A 263 11.79 -8.31 2.00
CA LYS A 263 10.96 -7.50 1.10
C LYS A 263 11.85 -7.02 -0.04
N TRP A 264 11.64 -7.60 -1.21
CA TRP A 264 12.35 -7.24 -2.43
C TRP A 264 11.51 -6.25 -3.24
N SER A 265 12.18 -5.25 -3.83
CA SER A 265 11.54 -4.28 -4.69
C SER A 265 12.38 -3.99 -5.92
N ASP A 266 11.68 -3.89 -7.05
CA ASP A 266 12.10 -3.20 -8.24
C ASP A 266 11.31 -1.89 -8.36
N PRO A 267 11.79 -0.83 -7.70
CA PRO A 267 11.20 0.48 -7.89
C PRO A 267 11.49 1.01 -9.30
N ASP A 268 10.44 1.53 -9.94
CA ASP A 268 10.53 2.37 -11.13
C ASP A 268 9.70 3.62 -10.81
N LEU A 269 10.30 4.61 -10.13
CA LEU A 269 9.57 5.75 -9.56
C LEU A 269 9.22 6.78 -10.63
N GLY A 270 8.24 6.44 -11.48
CA GLY A 270 8.02 7.17 -12.72
C GLY A 270 8.99 6.68 -13.79
N ASP A 271 10.11 7.37 -13.97
CA ASP A 271 11.17 6.95 -14.88
C ASP A 271 12.25 6.11 -14.17
N ALA A 272 12.32 4.82 -14.47
CA ALA A 272 13.32 3.89 -13.91
C ALA A 272 14.78 4.38 -14.06
N PHE A 273 15.07 5.22 -15.06
CA PHE A 273 16.44 5.66 -15.34
C PHE A 273 16.93 6.80 -14.46
N ASP A 274 16.12 7.34 -13.56
CA ASP A 274 16.55 8.39 -12.65
C ASP A 274 16.42 8.05 -11.17
N ASP A 275 16.33 6.76 -10.84
CA ASP A 275 16.16 6.27 -9.48
C ASP A 275 17.45 6.25 -8.63
N TYR A 276 17.26 6.58 -7.36
CA TYR A 276 18.16 6.29 -6.24
C TYR A 276 17.40 5.57 -5.15
N VAL A 277 18.10 4.70 -4.40
CA VAL A 277 17.53 3.94 -3.29
C VAL A 277 18.33 4.13 -2.00
N GLY A 278 17.72 3.80 -0.86
CA GLY A 278 18.41 3.86 0.44
C GLY A 278 17.56 3.31 1.57
N ILE A 279 18.10 3.37 2.78
CA ILE A 279 17.41 2.97 4.01
C ILE A 279 17.62 3.97 5.13
N ASP A 280 16.54 4.33 5.82
CA ASP A 280 16.60 4.98 7.12
C ASP A 280 16.48 3.91 8.21
N THR A 281 17.61 3.52 8.79
CA THR A 281 17.67 2.45 9.79
C THR A 281 16.98 2.80 11.11
N SER A 282 16.73 4.09 11.39
CA SER A 282 16.01 4.50 12.60
C SER A 282 14.50 4.31 12.47
N LEU A 283 14.01 4.31 11.24
CA LEU A 283 12.60 4.11 10.88
C LEU A 283 12.34 2.70 10.30
N SER A 284 13.37 1.87 10.09
CA SER A 284 13.26 0.63 9.31
C SER A 284 12.65 0.84 7.90
N LEU A 285 12.86 2.04 7.33
CA LEU A 285 12.25 2.48 6.07
C LEU A 285 13.22 2.34 4.91
N GLY A 286 12.97 1.41 3.98
CA GLY A 286 13.66 1.34 2.70
C GLY A 286 12.91 2.16 1.65
N TYR A 287 13.60 2.98 0.87
CA TYR A 287 12.96 3.96 -0.01
C TYR A 287 13.63 4.09 -1.38
N VAL A 288 12.85 4.59 -2.33
CA VAL A 288 13.27 5.13 -3.63
C VAL A 288 12.92 6.62 -3.71
N TYR A 289 13.79 7.39 -4.37
CA TYR A 289 13.59 8.81 -4.70
C TYR A 289 14.37 9.15 -5.96
N ASN A 290 13.91 10.13 -6.75
CA ASN A 290 14.63 10.50 -7.96
C ASN A 290 15.98 11.17 -7.62
N GLY A 291 17.00 10.83 -8.40
CA GLY A 291 18.28 11.51 -8.45
C GLY A 291 18.25 12.82 -9.23
N LEU A 292 17.24 13.02 -10.08
CA LEU A 292 17.01 14.25 -10.84
C LEU A 292 15.93 15.13 -10.20
N ALA A 293 15.98 16.44 -10.47
CA ALA A 293 15.03 17.41 -9.92
C ALA A 293 13.64 17.35 -10.58
N LYS A 294 13.56 16.77 -11.79
CA LYS A 294 12.33 16.61 -12.55
C LYS A 294 12.26 15.18 -13.05
N ASP A 295 11.14 14.55 -12.78
CA ASP A 295 10.75 13.26 -13.34
C ASP A 295 9.93 13.46 -14.62
N GLU A 296 10.12 12.64 -15.65
CA GLU A 296 9.40 12.80 -16.91
C GLU A 296 7.92 12.35 -16.84
N VAL A 297 7.54 11.58 -15.82
CA VAL A 297 6.17 11.10 -15.59
C VAL A 297 5.42 12.00 -14.59
N TYR A 298 6.02 12.29 -13.44
CA TYR A 298 5.44 13.06 -12.34
C TYR A 298 5.68 14.57 -12.45
N GLY A 299 6.73 15.00 -13.16
CA GLY A 299 7.19 16.38 -13.12
C GLY A 299 7.95 16.64 -11.82
N VAL A 300 7.23 16.92 -10.73
CA VAL A 300 7.83 16.92 -9.38
C VAL A 300 7.87 15.48 -8.89
N PRO A 301 9.04 14.86 -8.68
CA PRO A 301 9.10 13.46 -8.29
C PRO A 301 8.54 13.22 -6.88
N PRO A 302 7.69 12.20 -6.67
CA PRO A 302 7.39 11.71 -5.33
C PRO A 302 8.61 10.98 -4.73
N ALA A 303 8.43 10.37 -3.57
CA ALA A 303 9.27 9.32 -3.02
C ALA A 303 8.34 8.16 -2.62
N ALA A 304 8.84 6.93 -2.67
CA ALA A 304 8.10 5.74 -2.30
C ALA A 304 8.97 4.80 -1.46
N GLY A 305 8.35 3.92 -0.68
CA GLY A 305 9.14 3.00 0.14
C GLY A 305 8.31 1.98 0.89
N TYR A 306 9.01 1.26 1.77
CA TYR A 306 8.48 0.22 2.62
C TYR A 306 8.98 0.41 4.05
N ASP A 307 8.05 0.53 4.98
CA ASP A 307 8.33 0.39 6.41
C ASP A 307 8.24 -1.09 6.80
N PHE A 308 9.29 -1.60 7.44
CA PHE A 308 9.42 -2.98 7.89
C PHE A 308 9.13 -3.08 9.40
N PHE A 309 7.86 -3.25 9.74
CA PHE A 309 7.41 -3.25 11.14
C PHE A 309 7.80 -4.50 11.91
N GLN A 310 7.59 -5.67 11.30
CA GLN A 310 7.64 -6.96 11.98
C GLN A 310 8.42 -7.96 11.15
N GLY A 311 9.52 -8.46 11.70
CA GLY A 311 10.24 -9.60 11.14
C GLY A 311 9.94 -10.93 11.86
N PRO A 312 10.57 -12.02 11.38
CA PRO A 312 10.51 -13.33 12.01
C PRO A 312 10.86 -13.28 13.50
N ILE A 313 10.33 -14.21 14.27
CA ILE A 313 10.58 -14.29 15.71
C ILE A 313 11.62 -15.34 16.04
N VAL A 314 12.48 -15.03 17.00
CA VAL A 314 13.48 -15.95 17.57
C VAL A 314 13.31 -16.05 19.08
N GLU A 315 13.67 -17.18 19.66
CA GLU A 315 13.61 -17.37 21.11
C GLU A 315 14.46 -16.30 21.82
N SER A 316 13.84 -15.59 22.76
CA SER A 316 14.50 -14.62 23.63
C SER A 316 13.82 -14.63 24.99
N ALA A 317 14.46 -15.27 25.97
CA ALA A 317 13.88 -15.49 27.28
C ALA A 317 13.70 -14.15 28.03
N GLY A 318 12.45 -13.80 28.34
CA GLY A 318 12.08 -12.57 29.05
C GLY A 318 11.48 -11.50 28.14
N ASP A 319 11.57 -11.65 26.82
CA ASP A 319 10.99 -10.73 25.85
C ASP A 319 9.61 -11.20 25.37
N SER A 320 8.91 -10.32 24.67
CA SER A 320 7.66 -10.63 23.96
C SER A 320 7.75 -10.08 22.54
N ALA A 321 7.48 -10.93 21.55
CA ALA A 321 7.43 -10.55 20.14
C ALA A 321 6.00 -10.25 19.70
N VAL A 322 5.82 -9.30 18.80
CA VAL A 322 4.58 -9.16 18.03
C VAL A 322 4.42 -10.40 17.14
N TYR A 323 3.29 -11.07 17.25
CA TYR A 323 2.96 -12.28 16.49
C TYR A 323 1.45 -12.45 16.41
N ASN A 324 0.95 -12.67 15.20
CA ASN A 324 -0.46 -12.86 14.89
C ASN A 324 -1.41 -11.79 15.47
N PHE A 325 -1.11 -10.52 15.21
CA PHE A 325 -1.87 -9.37 15.73
C PHE A 325 -1.98 -9.36 17.27
N GLY A 326 -0.97 -9.90 17.95
CA GLY A 326 -0.87 -9.97 19.40
C GLY A 326 0.58 -10.14 19.83
N TYR A 327 0.80 -10.71 21.02
CA TYR A 327 2.14 -10.93 21.56
C TYR A 327 2.42 -12.39 21.91
N ARG A 328 3.64 -12.84 21.62
CA ARG A 328 4.16 -14.15 22.02
C ARG A 328 5.33 -13.98 22.97
N ALA A 329 5.12 -14.39 24.22
CA ALA A 329 6.14 -14.35 25.27
C ALA A 329 7.26 -15.37 25.03
N GLY A 330 8.49 -15.01 25.43
CA GLY A 330 9.70 -15.82 25.25
C GLY A 330 10.36 -15.67 23.88
N TYR A 331 9.95 -14.69 23.10
CA TYR A 331 10.46 -14.42 21.75
C TYR A 331 10.71 -12.92 21.55
N THR A 332 11.53 -12.58 20.56
CA THR A 332 11.69 -11.21 20.02
C THR A 332 11.54 -11.24 18.51
N ASN A 333 11.00 -10.18 17.90
CA ASN A 333 11.06 -9.98 16.46
C ASN A 333 12.49 -9.62 16.04
N LEU A 334 12.92 -10.14 14.90
CA LEU A 334 14.16 -9.72 14.24
C LEU A 334 13.91 -8.42 13.47
N PRO A 335 14.73 -7.37 13.68
CA PRO A 335 14.69 -6.18 12.86
C PRO A 335 15.33 -6.44 11.49
N VAL A 336 15.33 -5.43 10.62
CA VAL A 336 16.14 -5.45 9.39
C VAL A 336 17.61 -5.64 9.76
N SER A 337 18.18 -6.77 9.36
CA SER A 337 19.58 -7.16 9.61
C SER A 337 20.51 -6.75 8.47
N THR A 338 20.00 -6.68 7.24
CA THR A 338 20.76 -6.30 6.06
C THR A 338 19.91 -5.47 5.12
N PHE A 339 20.54 -4.51 4.45
CA PHE A 339 19.98 -3.81 3.31
C PHE A 339 20.96 -3.95 2.16
N ALA A 340 20.49 -4.46 1.03
CA ALA A 340 21.29 -4.69 -0.16
C ALA A 340 20.62 -4.06 -1.37
N PHE A 341 21.41 -3.53 -2.30
CA PHE A 341 20.92 -3.00 -3.57
C PHE A 341 21.72 -3.55 -4.76
N TYR A 342 21.06 -3.63 -5.91
CA TYR A 342 21.73 -3.93 -7.17
C TYR A 342 21.16 -3.07 -8.31
N ILE A 343 21.92 -2.96 -9.40
CA ILE A 343 21.69 -2.01 -10.49
C ILE A 343 21.65 -2.79 -11.80
N ASN A 344 20.65 -2.50 -12.64
CA ASN A 344 20.55 -3.07 -13.97
C ASN A 344 21.86 -2.86 -14.77
N GLY A 345 22.36 -3.93 -15.38
CA GLY A 345 23.53 -3.87 -16.26
C GLY A 345 24.87 -3.60 -15.54
N SER A 346 24.88 -3.45 -14.21
CA SER A 346 26.12 -3.25 -13.46
C SER A 346 26.92 -4.55 -13.35
N SER A 347 28.23 -4.48 -13.60
CA SER A 347 29.14 -5.61 -13.39
C SER A 347 29.51 -5.83 -11.92
N VAL A 348 29.38 -4.78 -11.09
CA VAL A 348 29.70 -4.81 -9.65
C VAL A 348 28.44 -5.16 -8.86
N TYR A 349 27.38 -4.38 -9.06
CA TYR A 349 26.10 -4.50 -8.38
C TYR A 349 25.10 -5.26 -9.27
N ARG A 350 25.49 -6.45 -9.70
CA ARG A 350 24.80 -7.19 -10.77
C ARG A 350 23.50 -7.85 -10.30
N ASP A 351 22.48 -7.87 -11.15
CA ASP A 351 21.29 -8.69 -10.96
C ASP A 351 21.61 -10.17 -10.68
N PRO A 352 20.89 -10.82 -9.75
CA PRO A 352 20.92 -12.28 -9.60
C PRO A 352 20.55 -12.97 -10.91
N ALA A 353 21.22 -14.09 -11.21
CA ALA A 353 20.96 -14.81 -12.45
C ALA A 353 19.59 -15.50 -12.40
N LEU A 354 18.69 -15.17 -13.32
CA LEU A 354 17.41 -15.88 -13.46
C LEU A 354 17.59 -17.22 -14.16
N LYS A 355 16.68 -18.17 -13.90
CA LYS A 355 16.60 -19.48 -14.58
C LYS A 355 17.89 -20.33 -14.51
N ASN A 356 18.81 -20.02 -13.60
CA ASN A 356 20.11 -20.66 -13.46
C ASN A 356 20.41 -20.92 -11.98
N SER A 357 20.94 -22.10 -11.64
CA SER A 357 21.17 -22.50 -10.24
C SER A 357 22.13 -21.60 -9.47
N VAL A 358 23.04 -20.89 -10.15
CA VAL A 358 23.90 -19.88 -9.49
C VAL A 358 23.09 -18.68 -8.98
N GLY A 359 21.90 -18.45 -9.53
CA GLY A 359 20.97 -17.41 -9.13
C GLY A 359 20.60 -17.47 -7.66
N SER A 360 20.39 -18.67 -7.13
CA SER A 360 20.06 -18.89 -5.72
C SER A 360 21.19 -18.41 -4.82
N THR A 361 22.44 -18.66 -5.21
CA THR A 361 23.61 -18.16 -4.49
C THR A 361 23.74 -16.65 -4.60
N HIS A 362 23.52 -16.06 -5.78
CA HIS A 362 23.57 -14.60 -5.95
C HIS A 362 22.53 -13.89 -5.06
N MET A 363 21.28 -14.37 -5.08
CA MET A 363 20.20 -13.79 -4.29
C MET A 363 20.44 -13.98 -2.79
N TYR A 364 20.86 -15.17 -2.37
CA TYR A 364 21.21 -15.42 -0.97
C TYR A 364 22.38 -14.56 -0.48
N ASN A 365 23.38 -14.30 -1.33
CA ASN A 365 24.46 -13.36 -1.00
C ASN A 365 23.91 -11.95 -0.70
N TYR A 366 22.97 -11.44 -1.50
CA TYR A 366 22.32 -10.15 -1.21
C TYR A 366 21.55 -10.17 0.11
N MET A 367 20.88 -11.27 0.46
CA MET A 367 20.24 -11.44 1.78
C MET A 367 21.23 -11.49 2.95
N LEU A 368 22.49 -11.84 2.68
CA LEU A 368 23.58 -11.79 3.65
C LEU A 368 24.23 -10.41 3.73
N GLY A 369 23.76 -9.41 2.96
CA GLY A 369 24.41 -8.11 2.84
C GLY A 369 25.72 -8.18 2.06
N LEU A 370 25.82 -9.07 1.07
CA LEU A 370 26.98 -9.25 0.19
C LEU A 370 26.60 -8.95 -1.26
N LEU A 371 27.58 -8.58 -2.08
CA LEU A 371 27.44 -8.55 -3.54
C LEU A 371 27.17 -9.96 -4.09
N TRP A 372 26.60 -10.05 -5.30
CA TRP A 372 26.27 -11.31 -5.97
C TRP A 372 27.37 -12.39 -5.95
N ASN A 373 28.64 -11.99 -5.95
CA ASN A 373 29.82 -12.86 -5.96
C ASN A 373 30.38 -13.19 -4.55
N GLY A 374 29.68 -12.81 -3.48
CA GLY A 374 30.05 -13.05 -2.09
C GLY A 374 31.06 -12.04 -1.51
N ARG A 375 31.40 -10.97 -2.24
CA ARG A 375 32.21 -9.87 -1.69
C ARG A 375 31.35 -8.94 -0.85
N GLN A 376 31.98 -8.28 0.11
CA GLN A 376 31.32 -7.29 0.97
C GLN A 376 30.95 -6.03 0.18
N TYR A 377 29.86 -5.38 0.58
CA TYR A 377 29.68 -3.97 0.27
C TYR A 377 30.71 -3.17 1.07
N VAL A 378 31.28 -2.14 0.46
CA VAL A 378 32.25 -1.25 1.10
C VAL A 378 31.69 0.16 1.05
N ASP A 379 31.51 0.76 2.22
CA ASP A 379 31.11 2.16 2.33
C ASP A 379 32.20 3.05 1.70
N PRO A 380 31.91 3.80 0.63
CA PRO A 380 32.90 4.60 -0.07
C PRO A 380 33.36 5.83 0.73
N THR A 381 32.64 6.20 1.79
CA THR A 381 32.93 7.36 2.64
C THR A 381 33.87 7.01 3.79
N THR A 382 33.83 5.76 4.28
CA THR A 382 34.68 5.28 5.37
C THR A 382 35.73 4.26 4.94
N GLY A 383 35.43 3.47 3.90
CA GLY A 383 36.21 2.31 3.47
C GLY A 383 35.88 1.01 4.23
N ASP A 384 34.86 1.03 5.10
CA ASP A 384 34.48 -0.11 5.92
C ASP A 384 33.56 -1.08 5.18
N GLU A 385 33.67 -2.36 5.50
CA GLU A 385 32.72 -3.38 5.03
C GLU A 385 31.40 -3.26 5.79
N VAL A 386 30.27 -3.27 5.08
CA VAL A 386 28.93 -3.09 5.66
C VAL A 386 27.92 -4.10 5.11
N THR A 387 26.95 -4.48 5.93
CA THR A 387 25.82 -5.34 5.54
C THR A 387 24.52 -4.57 5.34
N VAL A 388 24.47 -3.32 5.81
CA VAL A 388 23.40 -2.35 5.58
C VAL A 388 24.02 -1.21 4.76
N CYS A 389 23.96 -1.34 3.44
CA CYS A 389 24.48 -0.31 2.54
C CYS A 389 23.46 0.84 2.38
N LEU A 390 23.90 1.95 1.81
CA LEU A 390 23.04 3.11 1.49
C LEU A 390 22.23 3.64 2.69
N ALA A 391 22.83 3.56 3.89
CA ALA A 391 22.24 4.03 5.16
C ALA A 391 22.60 5.49 5.50
N GLY A 392 23.20 6.23 4.56
CA GLY A 392 23.39 7.67 4.68
C GLY A 392 22.09 8.44 4.50
N ASP A 393 22.09 9.74 4.81
CA ASP A 393 20.93 10.61 4.70
C ASP A 393 21.00 11.49 3.45
N PRO A 394 20.15 11.26 2.42
CA PRO A 394 20.13 12.09 1.22
C PRO A 394 19.76 13.56 1.45
N ILE A 395 19.10 13.87 2.57
CA ILE A 395 18.64 15.24 2.90
C ILE A 395 19.84 16.09 3.33
N THR A 396 20.73 15.55 4.16
CA THR A 396 21.95 16.22 4.64
C THR A 396 23.17 15.94 3.77
N GLY A 397 23.17 14.83 3.03
CA GLY A 397 24.31 14.31 2.28
C GLY A 397 25.35 13.59 3.14
N GLU A 398 25.01 13.25 4.39
CA GLU A 398 25.91 12.56 5.33
C GLU A 398 25.86 11.04 5.15
N GLY A 399 27.02 10.38 5.32
CA GLY A 399 27.15 8.92 5.17
C GLY A 399 27.10 8.44 3.72
N TRP A 400 26.96 7.13 3.53
CA TRP A 400 26.84 6.54 2.19
C TRP A 400 25.42 6.69 1.65
N VAL A 401 25.23 7.66 0.77
CA VAL A 401 24.01 7.82 -0.04
C VAL A 401 24.22 7.30 -1.47
N ASP A 402 23.15 6.84 -2.12
CA ASP A 402 23.20 6.56 -3.55
C ASP A 402 23.48 7.86 -4.33
N GLY A 403 24.18 7.74 -5.45
CA GLY A 403 24.71 8.89 -6.20
C GLY A 403 26.18 9.22 -5.94
N ILE A 404 26.80 8.71 -4.85
CA ILE A 404 28.24 8.88 -4.62
C ILE A 404 29.06 8.05 -5.62
N VAL A 405 28.67 6.80 -5.82
CA VAL A 405 29.43 5.83 -6.65
C VAL A 405 28.85 5.71 -8.04
N ASN A 406 27.52 5.67 -8.16
CA ASN A 406 26.82 5.43 -9.42
C ASN A 406 25.84 6.57 -9.71
N SER A 407 25.73 6.96 -10.97
CA SER A 407 24.66 7.86 -11.43
C SER A 407 23.28 7.25 -11.20
N PRO A 408 22.20 8.06 -11.17
CA PRO A 408 20.83 7.54 -11.08
C PRO A 408 20.54 6.52 -12.19
N GLY A 409 19.61 5.62 -11.94
CA GLY A 409 19.23 4.59 -12.89
C GLY A 409 18.57 3.41 -12.23
N ASP A 410 18.15 2.46 -13.04
CA ASP A 410 17.33 1.33 -12.62
C ASP A 410 17.93 0.54 -11.43
N ARG A 411 17.25 0.62 -10.28
CA ARG A 411 17.68 0.09 -8.97
C ARG A 411 16.75 -1.02 -8.49
N ARG A 412 17.32 -1.96 -7.75
CA ARG A 412 16.58 -2.91 -6.92
C ARG A 412 17.13 -2.90 -5.51
N PHE A 413 16.30 -3.18 -4.52
CA PHE A 413 16.76 -3.35 -3.15
C PHE A 413 16.02 -4.44 -2.38
N LEU A 414 16.63 -4.83 -1.26
CA LEU A 414 16.11 -5.80 -0.31
C LEU A 414 16.16 -5.22 1.11
N LEU A 415 15.03 -5.24 1.81
CA LEU A 415 14.98 -5.12 3.27
C LEU A 415 14.89 -6.52 3.87
N THR A 416 15.94 -6.96 4.54
CA THR A 416 16.08 -8.36 4.95
C THR A 416 16.18 -8.51 6.46
N ALA A 417 15.45 -9.48 7.02
CA ALA A 417 15.53 -9.90 8.41
C ALA A 417 16.01 -11.36 8.53
N GLY A 418 17.01 -11.59 9.37
CA GLY A 418 17.59 -12.90 9.67
C GLY A 418 18.94 -12.79 10.40
N PRO A 419 19.65 -13.91 10.59
CA PRO A 419 19.22 -15.28 10.31
C PRO A 419 18.26 -15.83 11.37
N PHE A 420 17.44 -16.79 10.98
CA PHE A 420 16.69 -17.66 11.89
C PHE A 420 16.68 -19.11 11.36
N THR A 421 15.97 -20.01 12.02
CA THR A 421 15.70 -21.35 11.49
C THR A 421 14.19 -21.50 11.34
N LEU A 422 13.72 -21.77 10.12
CA LEU A 422 12.34 -22.15 9.87
C LEU A 422 12.25 -23.68 9.88
N ALA A 423 12.01 -24.23 11.07
CA ALA A 423 11.90 -25.66 11.26
C ALA A 423 10.67 -26.23 10.52
N VAL A 424 10.69 -27.52 10.19
CA VAL A 424 9.51 -28.20 9.65
C VAL A 424 8.32 -28.05 10.61
N GLY A 425 7.20 -27.56 10.09
CA GLY A 425 6.00 -27.23 10.84
C GLY A 425 5.99 -25.86 11.51
N ASP A 426 7.10 -25.11 11.48
CA ASP A 426 7.17 -23.76 12.04
C ASP A 426 6.49 -22.73 11.12
N THR A 427 6.06 -21.62 11.72
CA THR A 427 5.35 -20.51 11.06
C THR A 427 5.94 -19.18 11.49
N GLN A 428 6.36 -18.39 10.51
CA GLN A 428 6.99 -17.08 10.72
C GLN A 428 6.23 -15.99 9.97
N GLU A 429 6.26 -14.77 10.50
CA GLU A 429 5.47 -13.65 9.98
C GLU A 429 6.37 -12.48 9.60
N VAL A 430 5.97 -11.76 8.54
CA VAL A 430 6.54 -10.48 8.14
C VAL A 430 5.40 -9.50 7.90
N VAL A 431 5.48 -8.29 8.47
CA VAL A 431 4.53 -7.21 8.23
C VAL A 431 5.27 -6.00 7.69
N VAL A 432 4.82 -5.51 6.55
CA VAL A 432 5.37 -4.32 5.88
C VAL A 432 4.25 -3.41 5.41
N SER A 433 4.55 -2.13 5.21
CA SER A 433 3.72 -1.24 4.40
C SER A 433 4.43 -0.87 3.11
N SER A 434 3.66 -0.46 2.10
CA SER A 434 4.11 0.14 0.85
C SER A 434 3.42 1.49 0.72
N PHE A 435 4.16 2.58 0.53
CA PHE A 435 3.54 3.91 0.49
C PHE A 435 4.33 4.94 -0.31
N VAL A 436 3.61 6.01 -0.71
CA VAL A 436 4.10 7.08 -1.58
C VAL A 436 3.80 8.44 -0.95
N ALA A 437 4.73 9.37 -1.09
CA ALA A 437 4.61 10.74 -0.60
C ALA A 437 5.24 11.73 -1.59
N GLN A 438 4.66 12.93 -1.70
CA GLN A 438 5.15 13.97 -2.61
C GLN A 438 5.28 15.31 -1.89
N GLY A 439 6.46 15.92 -2.01
CA GLY A 439 6.75 17.29 -1.62
C GLY A 439 6.85 18.22 -2.84
N SER A 440 7.42 19.40 -2.64
CA SER A 440 7.74 20.37 -3.70
C SER A 440 8.92 19.98 -4.60
N ASP A 441 9.77 19.07 -4.16
CA ASP A 441 10.96 18.57 -4.85
C ASP A 441 11.33 17.16 -4.35
N ARG A 442 12.28 16.51 -5.02
CA ARG A 442 12.71 15.14 -4.70
C ARG A 442 13.15 14.91 -3.24
N LEU A 443 13.74 15.91 -2.60
CA LEU A 443 14.24 15.78 -1.21
C LEU A 443 13.15 16.13 -0.20
N SER A 444 12.29 17.11 -0.50
CA SER A 444 11.09 17.34 0.33
C SER A 444 10.11 16.19 0.23
N SER A 445 9.98 15.51 -0.92
CA SER A 445 9.24 14.24 -1.04
C SER A 445 9.75 13.17 -0.08
N LEU A 446 11.07 13.01 0.05
CA LEU A 446 11.66 12.07 1.02
C LEU A 446 11.36 12.49 2.48
N LYS A 447 11.34 13.79 2.79
CA LYS A 447 10.92 14.26 4.12
C LYS A 447 9.45 13.97 4.40
N VAL A 448 8.57 14.13 3.42
CA VAL A 448 7.15 13.79 3.54
C VAL A 448 6.98 12.28 3.72
N LEU A 449 7.74 11.45 3.00
CA LEU A 449 7.75 10.00 3.18
C LEU A 449 8.14 9.61 4.62
N LYS A 450 9.24 10.17 5.15
CA LYS A 450 9.67 9.94 6.54
C LYS A 450 8.66 10.47 7.58
N PHE A 451 7.86 11.47 7.24
CA PHE A 451 6.77 11.92 8.12
C PHE A 451 5.58 10.96 8.08
N TYR A 452 5.24 10.42 6.90
CA TYR A 452 4.15 9.46 6.73
C TYR A 452 4.44 8.16 7.47
N ASP A 453 5.70 7.73 7.49
CA ASP A 453 6.20 6.58 8.25
C ASP A 453 5.72 6.57 9.72
N LYS A 454 5.66 7.73 10.40
CA LYS A 454 5.12 7.84 11.76
C LYS A 454 3.68 7.32 11.90
N PHE A 455 2.85 7.54 10.88
CA PHE A 455 1.46 7.07 10.88
C PHE A 455 1.36 5.60 10.52
N ALA A 456 2.30 5.10 9.72
CA ALA A 456 2.44 3.67 9.44
C ALA A 456 2.83 2.94 10.74
N GLN A 457 3.82 3.45 11.48
CA GLN A 457 4.22 2.94 12.79
C GLN A 457 3.10 3.03 13.82
N LEU A 458 2.37 4.15 13.87
CA LEU A 458 1.18 4.29 14.73
C LEU A 458 0.12 3.23 14.42
N ALA A 459 -0.14 2.95 13.13
CA ALA A 459 -1.07 1.91 12.73
C ALA A 459 -0.61 0.53 13.21
N PHE A 460 0.68 0.22 13.07
CA PHE A 460 1.23 -1.02 13.59
C PHE A 460 1.16 -1.12 15.12
N ASP A 461 1.53 -0.06 15.85
CA ASP A 461 1.52 -0.02 17.32
C ASP A 461 0.12 -0.17 17.90
N ASN A 462 -0.91 0.30 17.19
CA ASN A 462 -2.32 0.11 17.54
C ASN A 462 -2.91 -1.18 16.96
N ASN A 463 -2.07 -2.12 16.51
CA ASN A 463 -2.49 -3.41 15.95
C ASN A 463 -3.49 -3.26 14.81
N PHE A 464 -3.34 -2.20 14.00
CA PHE A 464 -4.18 -1.85 12.87
C PHE A 464 -5.64 -1.50 13.24
N ASP A 465 -5.92 -1.34 14.54
CA ASP A 465 -7.21 -0.92 15.08
C ASP A 465 -7.28 0.61 15.21
N LEU A 466 -7.48 1.26 14.07
CA LEU A 466 -7.39 2.72 13.96
C LEU A 466 -8.73 3.42 14.22
N PRO A 467 -8.70 4.66 14.74
CA PRO A 467 -9.89 5.49 14.82
C PRO A 467 -10.44 5.78 13.42
N LYS A 468 -11.76 5.93 13.32
CA LYS A 468 -12.47 6.25 12.08
C LYS A 468 -12.97 7.68 12.12
N ALA A 469 -12.95 8.36 10.96
CA ALA A 469 -13.65 9.63 10.80
C ALA A 469 -15.18 9.43 10.89
N PRO A 470 -15.96 10.50 11.15
CA PRO A 470 -17.40 10.45 11.00
C PRO A 470 -17.80 10.01 9.58
N PRO A 471 -18.95 9.35 9.38
CA PRO A 471 -19.45 9.04 8.05
C PRO A 471 -19.62 10.33 7.21
N ALA A 472 -19.34 10.24 5.91
CA ALA A 472 -19.54 11.35 4.99
C ALA A 472 -21.03 11.80 4.99
N PRO A 473 -21.32 13.11 5.15
CA PRO A 473 -22.69 13.62 5.15
C PRO A 473 -23.40 13.36 3.81
N LYS A 474 -24.63 12.84 3.86
CA LYS A 474 -25.46 12.71 2.67
C LYS A 474 -26.07 14.05 2.24
N VAL A 475 -25.49 14.65 1.21
CA VAL A 475 -25.90 15.97 0.68
C VAL A 475 -26.98 15.83 -0.40
N ASN A 476 -28.07 16.58 -0.24
CA ASN A 476 -29.06 16.84 -1.29
C ASN A 476 -28.87 18.25 -1.82
N ALA A 477 -28.89 18.42 -3.15
CA ALA A 477 -28.74 19.71 -3.79
C ALA A 477 -30.06 20.19 -4.41
N SER A 478 -30.39 21.47 -4.22
CA SER A 478 -31.42 22.18 -5.00
C SER A 478 -30.74 23.06 -6.04
N LEU A 479 -31.08 22.84 -7.32
CA LEU A 479 -30.50 23.54 -8.46
C LEU A 479 -31.45 24.67 -8.88
N LEU A 480 -31.01 25.93 -8.77
CA LEU A 480 -31.78 27.14 -9.01
C LEU A 480 -31.05 28.08 -9.97
N ASP A 481 -31.70 29.16 -10.39
CA ASP A 481 -31.11 30.13 -11.34
C ASP A 481 -29.86 30.76 -10.72
N LYS A 482 -28.70 30.40 -11.26
CA LYS A 482 -27.35 30.81 -10.82
C LYS A 482 -27.10 30.57 -9.33
N ARG A 483 -27.73 29.53 -8.76
CA ARG A 483 -27.70 29.25 -7.34
C ARG A 483 -27.81 27.75 -7.07
N ILE A 484 -27.05 27.27 -6.10
CA ILE A 484 -27.11 25.89 -5.62
C ILE A 484 -27.29 25.94 -4.11
N ILE A 485 -28.27 25.21 -3.58
CA ILE A 485 -28.43 25.02 -2.13
C ILE A 485 -28.04 23.59 -1.80
N LEU A 486 -27.00 23.45 -0.98
CA LEU A 486 -26.57 22.16 -0.42
C LEU A 486 -27.29 21.97 0.92
N ASN A 487 -27.85 20.78 1.15
CA ASN A 487 -28.58 20.45 2.37
C ASN A 487 -28.27 19.01 2.82
N TRP A 488 -27.76 18.85 4.03
CA TRP A 488 -27.45 17.56 4.66
C TRP A 488 -28.22 17.34 5.98
N GLY A 489 -29.35 18.03 6.14
CA GLY A 489 -30.19 18.03 7.34
C GLY A 489 -31.18 16.86 7.47
N ASN A 490 -30.97 15.74 6.77
CA ASN A 490 -31.85 14.58 6.91
C ASN A 490 -31.70 13.98 8.34
N PRO A 491 -32.75 13.93 9.18
CA PRO A 491 -32.60 13.56 10.59
C PRO A 491 -31.95 12.19 10.86
N ALA A 492 -32.23 11.20 10.02
CA ALA A 492 -31.64 9.86 10.18
C ALA A 492 -30.14 9.85 9.87
N GLN A 493 -29.70 10.63 8.87
CA GLN A 493 -28.28 10.74 8.49
C GLN A 493 -27.53 11.62 9.49
N VAL A 494 -28.13 12.75 9.89
CA VAL A 494 -27.60 13.63 10.93
C VAL A 494 -27.34 12.86 12.22
N GLY A 495 -28.27 12.00 12.64
CA GLY A 495 -28.08 11.18 13.83
C GLY A 495 -26.89 10.21 13.73
N LYS A 496 -26.57 9.69 12.54
CA LYS A 496 -25.39 8.83 12.35
C LYS A 496 -24.08 9.63 12.40
N VAL A 497 -24.06 10.83 11.83
CA VAL A 497 -22.85 11.65 11.74
C VAL A 497 -22.57 12.41 13.04
N GLU A 498 -23.56 13.07 13.62
CA GLU A 498 -23.37 13.93 14.79
C GLU A 498 -23.26 13.18 16.12
N ASN A 499 -23.72 11.92 16.19
CA ASN A 499 -23.49 11.06 17.35
C ASN A 499 -22.20 10.24 17.23
N HIS A 500 -21.37 10.50 16.22
CA HIS A 500 -20.13 9.76 16.02
C HIS A 500 -19.20 9.91 17.23
N PHE A 501 -18.74 8.76 17.73
CA PHE A 501 -17.72 8.62 18.75
C PHE A 501 -16.94 7.33 18.49
N ASP A 502 -15.67 7.44 18.16
CA ASP A 502 -14.81 6.28 17.88
C ASP A 502 -13.41 6.50 18.46
N ARG A 503 -12.96 5.61 19.35
CA ARG A 503 -11.62 5.65 20.00
C ARG A 503 -11.22 7.05 20.51
N GLY A 504 -12.17 7.79 21.08
CA GLY A 504 -11.96 9.14 21.64
C GLY A 504 -12.23 10.29 20.68
N PHE A 505 -12.37 10.04 19.37
CA PHE A 505 -12.75 11.03 18.38
C PHE A 505 -14.25 11.25 18.40
N LYS A 506 -14.68 12.45 18.77
CA LYS A 506 -16.08 12.86 18.82
C LYS A 506 -16.38 13.84 17.71
N PHE A 507 -17.56 13.74 17.09
CA PHE A 507 -18.02 14.71 16.10
C PHE A 507 -17.84 16.17 16.60
N GLN A 508 -17.19 17.00 15.77
CA GLN A 508 -16.91 18.41 16.07
C GLN A 508 -17.49 19.37 15.04
N GLY A 509 -17.70 18.96 13.79
CA GLY A 509 -18.34 19.84 12.82
C GLY A 509 -18.39 19.34 11.37
N TYR A 510 -18.82 20.24 10.49
CA TYR A 510 -18.88 20.05 9.05
C TYR A 510 -17.98 21.06 8.32
N ASN A 511 -17.39 20.66 7.21
CA ASN A 511 -16.75 21.55 6.25
C ASN A 511 -17.45 21.47 4.89
N VAL A 512 -17.54 22.60 4.18
CA VAL A 512 -18.12 22.70 2.83
C VAL A 512 -17.01 23.07 1.86
N TYR A 513 -16.86 22.32 0.77
CA TYR A 513 -15.80 22.52 -0.22
C TYR A 513 -16.32 22.69 -1.64
N GLN A 514 -15.57 23.44 -2.44
CA GLN A 514 -15.64 23.41 -3.90
C GLN A 514 -14.36 22.79 -4.49
N PHE A 515 -14.50 21.91 -5.48
CA PHE A 515 -13.40 21.20 -6.13
C PHE A 515 -13.22 21.59 -7.61
N PRO A 516 -12.01 21.47 -8.17
CA PRO A 516 -11.76 21.65 -9.60
C PRO A 516 -12.48 20.63 -10.49
N THR A 517 -12.50 19.35 -10.09
CA THR A 517 -13.13 18.26 -10.85
C THR A 517 -13.87 17.28 -9.93
N ASN A 518 -14.57 16.29 -10.51
CA ASN A 518 -15.18 15.20 -9.75
C ASN A 518 -14.20 14.08 -9.36
N SER A 519 -12.96 14.13 -9.86
CA SER A 519 -11.90 13.17 -9.57
C SER A 519 -10.85 13.75 -8.59
N SER A 520 -11.13 14.93 -8.05
CA SER A 520 -10.28 15.60 -7.07
C SER A 520 -10.25 14.86 -5.73
N THR A 521 -9.18 15.06 -4.97
CA THR A 521 -9.06 14.62 -3.57
C THR A 521 -9.40 15.76 -2.62
N LEU A 522 -9.44 15.51 -1.30
CA LEU A 522 -9.67 16.55 -0.29
C LEU A 522 -8.63 17.69 -0.40
N GLU A 523 -7.39 17.38 -0.76
CA GLU A 523 -6.28 18.33 -0.88
C GLU A 523 -6.49 19.37 -2.01
N ASP A 524 -7.27 19.01 -3.04
CA ASP A 524 -7.62 19.92 -4.14
C ASP A 524 -8.77 20.88 -3.78
N GLY A 525 -9.47 20.62 -2.67
CA GLY A 525 -10.70 21.32 -2.29
C GLY A 525 -10.46 22.70 -1.69
N ILE A 526 -11.21 23.71 -2.15
CA ILE A 526 -11.25 25.02 -1.51
C ILE A 526 -12.40 25.05 -0.51
N ARG A 527 -12.08 25.19 0.78
CA ARG A 527 -13.05 25.28 1.87
C ARG A 527 -13.82 26.60 1.82
N LEU A 528 -15.13 26.51 1.70
CA LEU A 528 -16.07 27.62 1.64
C LEU A 528 -16.61 28.02 3.02
N ALA A 529 -16.83 27.04 3.88
CA ALA A 529 -17.37 27.24 5.23
C ALA A 529 -17.01 26.08 6.16
N THR A 530 -16.99 26.38 7.46
CA THR A 530 -16.91 25.42 8.55
C THR A 530 -18.06 25.71 9.53
N TYR A 531 -18.71 24.66 10.00
CA TYR A 531 -19.78 24.71 10.99
C TYR A 531 -19.45 23.76 12.14
N ASP A 532 -19.10 24.31 13.29
CA ASP A 532 -18.59 23.58 14.44
C ASP A 532 -19.58 23.58 15.62
N VAL A 533 -19.42 22.59 16.50
CA VAL A 533 -20.14 22.51 17.77
C VAL A 533 -19.79 23.74 18.62
N SER A 534 -20.79 24.31 19.30
CA SER A 534 -20.56 25.45 20.20
C SER A 534 -20.12 24.95 21.58
N ASP A 535 -18.84 24.66 21.74
CA ASP A 535 -18.21 24.10 22.93
C ASP A 535 -16.87 24.77 23.32
N GLY A 536 -16.49 25.84 22.62
CA GLY A 536 -15.24 26.58 22.87
C GLY A 536 -14.03 26.05 22.10
N ILE A 537 -14.18 25.02 21.27
CA ILE A 537 -13.12 24.49 20.41
C ILE A 537 -13.27 25.11 19.02
N ALA A 538 -12.62 26.25 18.81
CA ALA A 538 -12.67 26.97 17.53
C ALA A 538 -11.57 26.56 16.55
N VAL A 539 -10.37 26.21 17.02
CA VAL A 539 -9.25 25.84 16.15
C VAL A 539 -8.60 24.58 16.67
N ILE A 540 -8.46 23.57 15.81
CA ILE A 540 -7.76 22.32 16.12
C ILE A 540 -6.42 22.35 15.39
N PHE A 541 -5.36 22.09 16.13
CA PHE A 541 -4.00 22.03 15.62
C PHE A 541 -3.55 20.57 15.51
N ASP A 542 -2.80 20.29 14.45
CA ASP A 542 -2.11 19.01 14.23
C ASP A 542 -0.68 19.25 13.75
N GLU A 543 0.17 18.23 13.91
CA GLU A 543 1.42 18.16 13.16
C GLU A 543 1.10 18.00 11.66
N ILE A 544 1.46 19.01 10.88
CA ILE A 544 1.34 19.01 9.43
C ILE A 544 2.72 19.23 8.84
N ILE A 545 3.10 18.42 7.87
CA ILE A 545 4.31 18.68 7.10
C ILE A 545 4.02 19.73 6.03
N ASP A 546 4.77 20.84 6.07
CA ASP A 546 4.80 21.77 4.96
C ASP A 546 5.50 21.09 3.79
N THR A 547 4.74 20.67 2.79
CA THR A 547 5.26 19.95 1.61
C THR A 547 6.27 20.77 0.82
N GLN A 548 6.30 22.10 0.97
CA GLN A 548 7.28 22.97 0.31
C GLN A 548 8.67 22.87 0.92
N THR A 549 8.75 22.83 2.25
CA THR A 549 10.02 22.84 2.99
C THR A 549 10.40 21.47 3.56
N GLY A 550 9.42 20.57 3.66
CA GLY A 550 9.47 19.31 4.38
C GLY A 550 9.63 19.48 5.89
N ILE A 551 9.27 20.64 6.44
CA ILE A 551 9.33 20.92 7.88
C ILE A 551 7.99 20.54 8.49
N VAL A 552 8.03 19.76 9.58
CA VAL A 552 6.86 19.47 10.40
C VAL A 552 6.55 20.69 11.28
N LEU A 553 5.34 21.21 11.16
CA LEU A 553 4.84 22.37 11.89
C LEU A 553 3.53 22.01 12.58
N GLU A 554 3.32 22.54 13.79
CA GLU A 554 2.00 22.52 14.40
C GLU A 554 1.14 23.60 13.72
N MET A 555 0.16 23.18 12.92
CA MET A 555 -0.67 24.08 12.12
C MET A 555 -2.16 23.83 12.37
N PRO A 556 -3.01 24.86 12.22
CA PRO A 556 -4.46 24.66 12.24
C PRO A 556 -4.92 23.68 11.15
N ALA A 557 -5.47 22.54 11.56
CA ALA A 557 -6.12 21.58 10.67
C ALA A 557 -7.60 21.94 10.46
N GLN A 558 -8.30 22.34 11.53
CA GLN A 558 -9.71 22.74 11.48
C GLN A 558 -9.90 24.19 11.96
N PHE A 559 -10.84 24.88 11.31
CA PHE A 559 -11.05 26.33 11.45
C PHE A 559 -12.53 26.62 11.72
N GLY A 560 -12.97 26.32 12.94
CA GLY A 560 -14.27 26.68 13.47
C GLY A 560 -14.35 28.12 13.98
N ASN A 561 -15.55 28.52 14.38
CA ASN A 561 -15.82 29.83 14.98
C ASN A 561 -16.81 29.77 16.15
N ASP A 562 -17.11 28.56 16.63
CA ASP A 562 -18.00 28.28 17.75
C ASP A 562 -19.45 28.79 17.53
N ALA A 563 -19.86 28.98 16.26
CA ALA A 563 -21.17 29.55 15.92
C ALA A 563 -22.30 28.51 15.85
N GLY A 564 -21.98 27.23 16.06
CA GLY A 564 -22.94 26.13 16.04
C GLY A 564 -23.10 25.47 14.67
N VAL A 565 -23.50 24.20 14.72
CA VAL A 565 -23.66 23.34 13.55
C VAL A 565 -24.80 23.82 12.64
N GLN A 566 -24.50 23.99 11.35
CA GLN A 566 -25.47 24.22 10.29
C GLN A 566 -25.55 23.02 9.35
N ARG A 567 -26.68 22.89 8.66
CA ARG A 567 -26.96 21.75 7.76
C ARG A 567 -27.37 22.16 6.35
N MET A 568 -27.08 23.42 6.01
CA MET A 568 -27.39 24.02 4.73
C MET A 568 -26.33 25.05 4.36
N TYR A 569 -25.97 25.09 3.08
CA TYR A 569 -25.08 26.10 2.51
C TYR A 569 -25.65 26.64 1.19
N ASP A 570 -25.61 27.96 1.02
CA ASP A 570 -26.13 28.66 -0.15
C ASP A 570 -25.00 29.14 -1.05
N VAL A 571 -24.86 28.53 -2.23
CA VAL A 571 -23.79 28.84 -3.19
C VAL A 571 -24.35 29.73 -4.30
N THR A 572 -23.74 30.90 -4.48
CA THR A 572 -24.07 31.86 -5.56
C THR A 572 -22.86 32.27 -6.40
N SER A 573 -21.65 31.89 -6.00
CA SER A 573 -20.40 32.17 -6.68
C SER A 573 -19.52 30.93 -6.79
N ASP A 574 -18.73 30.91 -7.85
CA ASP A 574 -17.64 29.97 -8.09
C ASP A 574 -16.35 30.53 -7.47
N VAL A 575 -15.84 29.87 -6.43
CA VAL A 575 -14.64 30.31 -5.71
C VAL A 575 -13.36 30.16 -6.55
N LEU A 576 -13.35 29.23 -7.52
CA LEU A 576 -12.18 28.95 -8.36
C LEU A 576 -11.94 30.06 -9.40
N THR A 577 -13.02 30.72 -9.84
CA THR A 577 -12.95 31.78 -10.86
C THR A 577 -13.31 33.16 -10.34
N ASP A 578 -13.76 33.27 -9.08
CA ASP A 578 -14.25 34.50 -8.43
C ASP A 578 -15.38 35.17 -9.24
N ARG A 579 -16.36 34.36 -9.69
CA ARG A 579 -17.49 34.81 -10.53
C ARG A 579 -18.82 34.22 -10.07
N PRO A 580 -19.97 34.85 -10.38
CA PRO A 580 -21.28 34.24 -10.15
C PRO A 580 -21.43 32.89 -10.88
N LEU A 581 -22.22 31.99 -10.32
CA LEU A 581 -22.53 30.73 -10.99
C LEU A 581 -23.24 30.96 -12.34
N VAL A 582 -22.97 30.06 -13.28
CA VAL A 582 -23.57 30.05 -14.61
C VAL A 582 -24.44 28.80 -14.76
N ASN A 583 -25.68 28.97 -15.22
CA ASN A 583 -26.58 27.83 -15.45
C ASN A 583 -26.00 26.84 -16.45
N ASN A 584 -26.28 25.56 -16.22
CA ASN A 584 -25.83 24.42 -17.01
C ASN A 584 -24.30 24.17 -17.04
N GLN A 585 -23.48 25.00 -16.39
CA GLN A 585 -22.07 24.73 -16.15
C GLN A 585 -21.93 23.72 -14.99
N PRO A 586 -21.06 22.70 -15.10
CA PRO A 586 -20.80 21.80 -13.98
C PRO A 586 -19.92 22.47 -12.92
N TYR A 587 -20.28 22.24 -11.67
CA TYR A 587 -19.52 22.60 -10.49
C TYR A 587 -19.45 21.40 -9.55
N TYR A 588 -18.37 21.32 -8.77
CA TYR A 588 -18.07 20.15 -7.95
C TYR A 588 -18.03 20.56 -6.49
N PHE A 589 -18.91 19.99 -5.67
CA PHE A 589 -19.02 20.33 -4.25
C PHE A 589 -19.09 19.07 -3.40
N ALA A 590 -18.57 19.15 -2.17
CA ALA A 590 -18.80 18.14 -1.15
C ALA A 590 -19.00 18.82 0.21
N VAL A 591 -19.63 18.08 1.12
CA VAL A 591 -19.65 18.40 2.54
C VAL A 591 -19.02 17.21 3.26
N THR A 592 -18.08 17.49 4.15
CA THR A 592 -17.43 16.50 5.01
C THR A 592 -17.81 16.74 6.46
N ALA A 593 -17.64 15.73 7.29
CA ALA A 593 -17.73 15.83 8.74
C ALA A 593 -16.37 15.53 9.35
N TYR A 594 -16.04 16.21 10.44
CA TYR A 594 -14.81 15.95 11.18
C TYR A 594 -15.08 15.70 12.66
N ALA A 595 -14.23 14.86 13.23
CA ALA A 595 -14.19 14.56 14.66
C ALA A 595 -12.89 15.07 15.28
N TYR A 596 -12.92 15.26 16.60
CA TYR A 596 -11.82 15.77 17.39
C TYR A 596 -11.57 14.87 18.60
N ASN A 597 -10.30 14.65 18.93
CA ASN A 597 -9.84 14.00 20.14
C ASN A 597 -9.19 15.04 21.08
N GLU A 598 -9.75 15.16 22.29
CA GLU A 598 -9.28 16.11 23.30
C GLU A 598 -7.93 15.72 23.92
N ASP A 599 -7.50 14.46 23.77
CA ASP A 599 -6.20 14.00 24.26
C ASP A 599 -5.06 14.78 23.58
N PRO A 600 -4.20 15.49 24.35
CA PRO A 600 -3.08 16.23 23.79
C PRO A 600 -2.02 15.33 23.15
N GLU A 601 -1.99 14.04 23.47
CA GLU A 601 -1.05 13.06 22.90
C GLU A 601 -1.62 12.34 21.66
N ALA A 602 -2.90 12.58 21.31
CA ALA A 602 -3.47 12.03 20.08
C ALA A 602 -2.77 12.62 18.86
N SER A 603 -2.41 11.78 17.90
CA SER A 603 -1.85 12.19 16.62
C SER A 603 -2.42 11.30 15.51
N PRO A 604 -3.25 11.81 14.59
CA PRO A 604 -3.75 13.19 14.54
C PRO A 604 -4.79 13.45 15.65
N ARG A 605 -5.10 14.72 15.90
CA ARG A 605 -6.13 15.16 16.85
C ARG A 605 -7.49 15.35 16.19
N GLN A 606 -7.54 15.38 14.86
CA GLN A 606 -8.79 15.37 14.12
C GLN A 606 -8.80 14.33 13.01
N LEU A 607 -10.00 13.86 12.66
CA LEU A 607 -10.25 13.00 11.52
C LEU A 607 -11.39 13.57 10.69
N GLU A 608 -11.20 13.69 9.39
CA GLU A 608 -12.18 14.24 8.45
C GLU A 608 -12.60 13.18 7.43
N SER A 609 -13.92 13.05 7.24
CA SER A 609 -14.52 12.09 6.32
C SER A 609 -14.08 12.33 4.88
N THR A 610 -13.80 11.27 4.13
CA THR A 610 -13.52 11.36 2.69
C THR A 610 -14.68 12.05 1.94
N PRO A 611 -14.41 13.05 1.06
CA PRO A 611 -15.46 13.82 0.41
C PRO A 611 -16.20 13.02 -0.67
N THR A 612 -17.54 12.99 -0.62
CA THR A 612 -18.38 12.55 -1.74
C THR A 612 -18.65 13.71 -2.69
N ILE A 613 -17.87 13.82 -3.78
CA ILE A 613 -17.94 14.97 -4.70
C ILE A 613 -19.16 14.89 -5.62
N LEU A 614 -20.07 15.85 -5.48
CA LEU A 614 -21.26 16.01 -6.32
C LEU A 614 -20.97 16.86 -7.55
N THR A 615 -21.35 16.37 -8.74
CA THR A 615 -21.38 17.19 -9.96
C THR A 615 -22.74 17.88 -10.10
N LEU A 616 -22.79 19.20 -9.90
CA LEU A 616 -24.02 19.99 -9.86
C LEU A 616 -24.05 21.03 -10.97
N ARG A 617 -25.23 21.28 -11.55
CA ARG A 617 -25.45 22.25 -12.63
C ARG A 617 -26.63 23.15 -12.27
N PRO A 618 -26.44 24.45 -11.99
CA PRO A 618 -27.55 25.37 -11.73
C PRO A 618 -28.52 25.42 -12.91
N GLN A 619 -29.81 25.61 -12.67
CA GLN A 619 -30.88 25.51 -13.67
C GLN A 619 -31.83 26.72 -13.60
N THR A 620 -32.41 27.11 -14.73
CA THR A 620 -33.39 28.20 -14.81
C THR A 620 -34.73 27.87 -14.17
#